data_AF-A0AAV9MJT2-F1
#
_entry.id   AF-A0AAV9MJT2-F1
#
_cell.length_a   1.000
_cell.length_b   1.000
_cell.length_c   1.000
_cell.angle_alpha   90.00
_cell.angle_beta   90.00
_cell.angle_gamma   90.00
#
_symmetry.space_group_name_H-M   'P 1'
#
loop_
_entity.id
_entity.type
_entity.pdbx_description
1 polymer ?
#
loop_
_entity_poly.entity_id
_entity_poly.type
_entity_poly.pdbx_seq_one_letter_code
_entity_poly.pdbx_strand_id
1 'polypeptide(L)'
;MDAFNSPNSQMVVDLNYKLRNWWIDIERDHEREIRQLLGGLTYLIFVIPNPHLIRALLEFWDPMRMVFKFVDFDLAPTIEEISGFIDLPYNECEMMVPYKPLSREFLKSLGMKLNPTLPSLDLGWIHFDFLYSRFGQENSYYSFSDEFECSVDEWETYRLNAFAIALLGSLVFSKTRGRIDTRLGYVVRDLAQREGEPRKTIVPMILAEIIKSLSACVNGRIFFEGCNILLQLWAIEHFYVWSDAVDIFLVMATRLIIIQEEWWLSPPL
;
A
#
# COMPACT_ATOMS: atom_id res chain seq x y z
N MET A 1 -24.47 -32.06 -0.72
CA MET A 1 -23.07 -31.62 -0.92
C MET A 1 -23.11 -30.64 -2.07
N ASP A 2 -23.45 -29.40 -1.78
CA ASP A 2 -23.41 -28.34 -2.78
C ASP A 2 -21.94 -27.99 -3.01
N ALA A 3 -21.54 -27.95 -4.27
CA ALA A 3 -20.20 -27.54 -4.65
C ALA A 3 -20.00 -26.11 -4.14
N PHE A 4 -19.03 -25.92 -3.24
CA PHE A 4 -18.55 -24.61 -2.82
C PHE A 4 -18.07 -23.86 -4.06
N ASN A 5 -18.95 -23.04 -4.65
CA ASN A 5 -18.59 -22.07 -5.67
C ASN A 5 -17.86 -20.94 -4.96
N SER A 6 -16.57 -21.16 -4.69
CA SER A 6 -15.74 -20.14 -4.06
C SER A 6 -15.75 -18.88 -4.92
N PRO A 7 -15.91 -17.67 -4.32
CA PRO A 7 -16.00 -16.45 -5.09
C PRO A 7 -14.72 -16.31 -5.95
N ASN A 8 -14.92 -16.21 -7.26
CA ASN A 8 -13.84 -16.06 -8.23
C ASN A 8 -13.29 -14.64 -8.23
N SER A 9 -12.86 -14.17 -7.06
CA SER A 9 -12.31 -12.84 -6.87
C SER A 9 -10.88 -12.78 -7.39
N GLN A 10 -10.63 -11.79 -8.23
CA GLN A 10 -9.34 -11.27 -8.63
C GLN A 10 -8.80 -10.33 -7.55
N MET A 11 -7.48 -10.26 -7.42
CA MET A 11 -6.77 -9.45 -6.43
C MET A 11 -5.32 -9.26 -6.87
N VAL A 12 -4.50 -8.60 -6.05
CA VAL A 12 -3.05 -8.56 -6.28
C VAL A 12 -2.48 -9.97 -6.07
N VAL A 13 -2.01 -10.58 -7.16
CA VAL A 13 -1.44 -11.94 -7.19
C VAL A 13 0.02 -11.97 -7.63
N ASP A 14 0.49 -10.88 -8.24
CA ASP A 14 1.87 -10.70 -8.65
C ASP A 14 2.33 -9.30 -8.26
N LEU A 15 3.53 -9.22 -7.69
CA LEU A 15 4.12 -7.97 -7.26
C LEU A 15 4.84 -7.35 -8.45
N ASN A 16 4.44 -6.15 -8.82
CA ASN A 16 5.02 -5.47 -9.97
C ASN A 16 6.53 -5.26 -9.77
N TYR A 17 7.36 -5.97 -10.55
CA TYR A 17 8.82 -5.88 -10.47
C TYR A 17 9.33 -4.44 -10.63
N LYS A 18 8.60 -3.58 -11.36
CA LYS A 18 8.91 -2.16 -11.50
C LYS A 18 8.78 -1.42 -10.15
N LEU A 19 7.78 -1.75 -9.34
CA LEU A 19 7.62 -1.17 -8.00
C LEU A 19 8.76 -1.61 -7.08
N ARG A 20 9.20 -2.87 -7.18
CA ARG A 20 10.38 -3.37 -6.45
C ARG A 20 11.67 -2.69 -6.88
N ASN A 21 11.90 -2.56 -8.19
CA ASN A 21 13.07 -1.86 -8.71
C ASN A 21 13.07 -0.38 -8.28
N TRP A 22 11.90 0.27 -8.30
CA TRP A 22 11.75 1.64 -7.83
C TRP A 22 12.07 1.76 -6.33
N TRP A 23 11.62 0.80 -5.50
CA TRP A 23 12.00 0.77 -4.09
C TRP A 23 13.51 0.64 -3.89
N ILE A 24 14.16 -0.31 -4.57
CA ILE A 24 15.62 -0.52 -4.46
C ILE A 24 16.39 0.74 -4.86
N ASP A 25 15.89 1.47 -5.86
CA ASP A 25 16.49 2.72 -6.35
C ASP A 25 16.33 3.87 -5.33
N ILE A 26 15.19 3.94 -4.63
CA ILE A 26 14.91 4.95 -3.59
C ILE A 26 15.59 4.63 -2.26
N GLU A 27 15.62 3.36 -1.86
CA GLU A 27 16.12 2.88 -0.55
C GLU A 27 17.57 3.32 -0.30
N ARG A 28 18.37 3.44 -1.36
CA ARG A 28 19.78 3.86 -1.27
C ARG A 28 19.97 5.23 -0.62
N ASP A 29 19.05 6.17 -0.88
CA ASP A 29 19.23 7.58 -0.53
C ASP A 29 18.09 8.14 0.35
N HIS A 30 16.91 7.51 0.35
CA HIS A 30 15.67 8.07 0.92
C HIS A 30 14.83 7.08 1.72
N GLU A 31 15.43 5.98 2.20
CA GLU A 31 14.73 4.95 2.98
C GLU A 31 14.01 5.56 4.20
N ARG A 32 14.69 6.42 4.96
CA ARG A 32 14.16 7.00 6.18
C ARG A 32 12.93 7.87 5.91
N GLU A 33 12.98 8.73 4.90
CA GLU A 33 11.92 9.63 4.50
C GLU A 33 10.66 8.85 4.09
N ILE A 34 10.83 7.79 3.29
CA ILE A 34 9.70 6.94 2.90
C ILE A 34 9.17 6.11 4.07
N ARG A 35 10.03 5.58 4.95
CA ARG A 35 9.57 4.84 6.14
C ARG A 35 8.81 5.72 7.11
N GLN A 36 9.20 6.99 7.28
CA GLN A 36 8.43 7.95 8.06
C GLN A 36 7.03 8.18 7.47
N LEU A 37 6.91 8.13 6.14
CA LEU A 37 5.66 8.37 5.42
C LEU A 37 4.73 7.14 5.38
N LEU A 38 5.28 5.95 5.14
CA LEU A 38 4.54 4.72 4.83
C LEU A 38 4.65 3.64 5.90
N GLY A 39 5.55 3.79 6.88
CA GLY A 39 5.85 2.78 7.88
C GLY A 39 6.24 1.44 7.25
N GLY A 40 5.70 0.36 7.80
CA GLY A 40 5.85 -1.01 7.35
C GLY A 40 5.11 -1.36 6.05
N LEU A 41 4.32 -0.46 5.45
CA LEU A 41 3.69 -0.72 4.14
C LEU A 41 4.73 -1.00 3.03
N THR A 42 5.95 -0.47 3.17
CA THR A 42 7.07 -0.75 2.25
C THR A 42 7.42 -2.23 2.18
N TYR A 43 7.26 -2.96 3.28
CA TYR A 43 7.58 -4.38 3.34
C TYR A 43 6.62 -5.25 2.52
N LEU A 44 5.42 -4.75 2.20
CA LEU A 44 4.45 -5.49 1.38
C LEU A 44 4.98 -5.80 -0.04
N ILE A 45 5.97 -5.05 -0.54
CA ILE A 45 6.65 -5.29 -1.81
C ILE A 45 7.41 -6.63 -1.83
N PHE A 46 7.68 -7.21 -0.66
CA PHE A 46 8.43 -8.45 -0.50
C PHE A 46 7.56 -9.65 -0.13
N VAL A 47 6.28 -9.45 0.17
CA VAL A 47 5.37 -10.53 0.59
C VAL A 47 4.76 -11.22 -0.62
N ILE A 48 4.93 -12.53 -0.72
CA ILE A 48 4.32 -13.33 -1.79
C ILE A 48 2.81 -13.40 -1.57
N PRO A 49 1.97 -12.90 -2.50
CA PRO A 49 0.52 -12.97 -2.34
C PRO A 49 0.00 -14.41 -2.41
N ASN A 50 -0.93 -14.75 -1.52
CA ASN A 50 -1.59 -16.04 -1.43
C ASN A 50 -3.10 -15.86 -1.69
N PRO A 51 -3.54 -15.82 -2.96
CA PRO A 51 -4.95 -15.64 -3.28
C PRO A 51 -5.84 -16.79 -2.80
N HIS A 52 -5.28 -17.99 -2.57
CA HIS A 52 -6.04 -19.12 -2.04
C HIS A 52 -6.48 -18.87 -0.60
N LEU A 53 -5.60 -18.33 0.24
CA LEU A 53 -5.95 -17.95 1.61
C LEU A 53 -7.06 -16.90 1.63
N ILE A 54 -6.97 -15.88 0.79
CA ILE A 54 -7.98 -14.81 0.72
C ILE A 54 -9.33 -15.35 0.24
N ARG A 55 -9.34 -16.25 -0.76
CA ARG A 55 -10.58 -16.90 -1.20
C ARG A 55 -11.19 -17.78 -0.11
N ALA A 56 -10.36 -18.51 0.65
CA ALA A 56 -10.83 -19.29 1.78
C ALA A 56 -11.46 -18.39 2.86
N LEU A 57 -10.82 -17.26 3.19
CA LEU A 57 -11.36 -16.27 4.13
C LEU A 57 -12.74 -15.74 3.71
N LEU A 58 -12.95 -15.50 2.41
CA LEU A 58 -14.23 -15.00 1.90
C LEU A 58 -15.40 -15.95 2.21
N GLU A 59 -15.17 -17.27 2.30
CA GLU A 59 -16.21 -18.25 2.67
C GLU A 59 -16.72 -18.06 4.11
N PHE A 60 -15.88 -17.51 4.99
CA PHE A 60 -16.20 -17.30 6.40
C PHE A 60 -16.71 -15.89 6.69
N TRP A 61 -16.68 -14.97 5.72
CA TRP A 61 -17.03 -13.58 5.96
C TRP A 61 -18.55 -13.38 6.08
N ASP A 62 -19.01 -12.89 7.24
CA ASP A 62 -20.36 -12.43 7.47
C ASP A 62 -20.45 -10.91 7.22
N PRO A 63 -21.02 -10.45 6.08
CA PRO A 63 -21.06 -9.04 5.74
C PRO A 63 -22.04 -8.22 6.60
N MET A 64 -22.96 -8.86 7.32
CA MET A 64 -23.92 -8.17 8.20
C MET A 64 -23.29 -7.88 9.56
N ARG A 65 -22.45 -8.79 10.06
CA ARG A 65 -21.75 -8.64 11.34
C ARG A 65 -20.33 -8.07 11.19
N MET A 66 -19.80 -8.03 9.96
CA MET A 66 -18.43 -7.59 9.62
C MET A 66 -17.37 -8.41 10.36
N VAL A 67 -17.56 -9.73 10.43
CA VAL A 67 -16.65 -10.68 11.08
C VAL A 67 -16.43 -11.91 10.20
N PHE A 68 -15.31 -12.57 10.37
CA PHE A 68 -15.10 -13.96 9.97
C PHE A 68 -15.76 -14.86 11.02
N LYS A 69 -16.81 -15.58 10.62
CA LYS A 69 -17.61 -16.42 11.48
C LYS A 69 -17.12 -17.86 11.43
N PHE A 70 -16.60 -18.35 12.54
CA PHE A 70 -16.26 -19.77 12.74
C PHE A 70 -17.32 -20.43 13.63
N VAL A 71 -17.16 -21.73 13.89
CA VAL A 71 -18.14 -22.51 14.69
C VAL A 71 -18.21 -21.97 16.12
N ASP A 72 -17.05 -21.75 16.74
CA ASP A 72 -16.95 -21.45 18.17
C ASP A 72 -16.61 -19.97 18.49
N PHE A 73 -16.17 -19.20 17.50
CA PHE A 73 -15.75 -17.81 17.70
C PHE A 73 -15.87 -16.98 16.41
N ASP A 74 -15.86 -15.66 16.57
CA ASP A 74 -15.83 -14.68 15.49
C ASP A 74 -14.47 -13.94 15.54
N LEU A 75 -13.87 -13.64 14.38
CA LEU A 75 -12.66 -12.81 14.28
C LEU A 75 -12.89 -11.62 13.34
N ALA A 76 -12.24 -10.49 13.61
CA ALA A 76 -12.18 -9.38 12.68
C ALA A 76 -10.85 -8.63 12.86
N PRO A 77 -10.24 -8.14 11.78
CA PRO A 77 -9.10 -7.23 11.89
C PRO A 77 -9.50 -5.94 12.61
N THR A 78 -8.64 -5.48 13.50
CA THR A 78 -8.83 -4.26 14.31
C THR A 78 -7.90 -3.13 13.86
N ILE A 79 -8.18 -1.89 14.28
CA ILE A 79 -7.32 -0.73 13.95
C ILE A 79 -5.95 -0.92 14.61
N GLU A 80 -5.92 -1.43 15.82
CA GLU A 80 -4.74 -1.80 16.61
C GLU A 80 -3.83 -2.76 15.84
N GLU A 81 -4.38 -3.85 15.32
CA GLU A 81 -3.61 -4.86 14.58
C GLU A 81 -3.09 -4.31 13.25
N ILE A 82 -3.95 -3.62 12.48
CA ILE A 82 -3.53 -3.01 11.22
C ILE A 82 -2.41 -1.98 11.46
N SER A 83 -2.54 -1.17 12.50
CA SER A 83 -1.50 -0.23 12.95
C SER A 83 -0.20 -0.95 13.29
N GLY A 84 -0.26 -2.04 14.06
CA GLY A 84 0.90 -2.84 14.45
C GLY A 84 1.62 -3.49 13.25
N PHE A 85 0.89 -4.05 12.29
CA PHE A 85 1.49 -4.65 11.10
C PHE A 85 2.22 -3.65 10.20
N ILE A 86 1.76 -2.39 10.18
CA ILE A 86 2.30 -1.38 9.28
C ILE A 86 3.11 -0.31 10.00
N ASP A 87 3.36 -0.46 11.30
CA ASP A 87 4.12 0.48 12.14
C ASP A 87 3.71 1.96 11.92
N LEU A 88 2.40 2.22 11.80
CA LEU A 88 1.84 3.56 11.71
C LEU A 88 0.91 3.81 12.87
N PRO A 89 1.02 4.95 13.59
CA PRO A 89 0.14 5.22 14.70
C PRO A 89 -1.28 5.55 14.24
N TYR A 90 -2.21 5.32 15.15
CA TYR A 90 -3.61 5.69 14.97
C TYR A 90 -4.14 6.50 16.17
N ASN A 91 -3.57 6.31 17.36
CA ASN A 91 -3.86 7.11 18.53
C ASN A 91 -3.37 8.54 18.36
N GLU A 92 -4.16 9.51 18.84
CA GLU A 92 -3.86 10.94 18.75
C GLU A 92 -3.63 11.45 17.31
N CYS A 93 -4.08 10.69 16.32
CA CYS A 93 -4.03 11.05 14.91
C CYS A 93 -5.42 11.40 14.39
N GLU A 94 -5.52 12.45 13.58
CA GLU A 94 -6.71 12.75 12.80
C GLU A 94 -6.92 11.72 11.70
N MET A 95 -8.17 11.29 11.54
CA MET A 95 -8.57 10.41 10.45
C MET A 95 -8.54 11.19 9.14
N MET A 96 -7.89 10.60 8.13
CA MET A 96 -7.97 11.14 6.77
C MET A 96 -9.37 10.94 6.18
N VAL A 97 -9.99 12.03 5.76
CA VAL A 97 -11.25 12.02 5.03
C VAL A 97 -10.95 12.09 3.53
N PRO A 98 -11.46 11.17 2.69
CA PRO A 98 -11.24 11.23 1.25
C PRO A 98 -11.80 12.51 0.65
N TYR A 99 -10.94 13.50 0.40
CA TYR A 99 -11.27 14.68 -0.39
C TYR A 99 -11.41 14.26 -1.87
N LYS A 100 -12.34 14.87 -2.61
CA LYS A 100 -12.46 14.68 -4.07
C LYS A 100 -11.89 15.94 -4.74
N PRO A 101 -10.61 15.95 -5.08
CA PRO A 101 -9.99 17.10 -5.68
C PRO A 101 -10.30 17.19 -7.16
N LEU A 102 -9.95 18.33 -7.76
CA LEU A 102 -9.88 18.44 -9.21
C LEU A 102 -8.80 17.50 -9.70
N SER A 103 -9.19 16.36 -10.31
CA SER A 103 -8.26 15.32 -10.75
C SER A 103 -7.13 15.82 -11.67
N ARG A 104 -7.31 16.97 -12.32
CA ARG A 104 -6.30 17.63 -13.16
C ARG A 104 -5.19 18.31 -12.37
N GLU A 105 -5.39 18.60 -11.09
CA GLU A 105 -4.35 19.12 -10.18
C GLU A 105 -3.39 18.04 -9.69
N PHE A 106 -3.73 16.77 -9.90
CA PHE A 106 -2.87 15.63 -9.52
C PHE A 106 -1.46 15.75 -10.09
N LEU A 107 -1.32 16.06 -11.38
CA LEU A 107 -0.01 16.23 -12.00
C LEU A 107 0.78 17.40 -11.41
N LYS A 108 0.09 18.52 -11.12
CA LYS A 108 0.71 19.67 -10.47
C LYS A 108 1.24 19.32 -9.08
N SER A 109 0.54 18.45 -8.33
CA SER A 109 1.01 17.97 -7.02
C SER A 109 2.29 17.14 -7.08
N LEU A 110 2.68 16.72 -8.29
CA LEU A 110 3.92 15.99 -8.58
C LEU A 110 4.91 16.83 -9.41
N GLY A 111 4.76 18.17 -9.42
CA GLY A 111 5.67 19.07 -10.13
C GLY A 111 5.58 18.98 -11.66
N MET A 112 4.50 18.43 -12.21
CA MET A 112 4.30 18.26 -13.64
C MET A 112 3.37 19.32 -14.24
N LYS A 113 3.60 19.60 -15.53
CA LYS A 113 2.70 20.40 -16.37
C LYS A 113 1.32 19.76 -16.47
N LEU A 114 0.31 20.59 -16.68
CA LEU A 114 -1.00 20.10 -17.09
C LEU A 114 -0.89 19.33 -18.42
N ASN A 115 -1.43 18.12 -18.45
CA ASN A 115 -1.50 17.32 -19.67
C ASN A 115 -2.95 17.19 -20.14
N PRO A 116 -3.40 17.98 -21.15
CA PRO A 116 -4.77 17.93 -21.64
C PRO A 116 -5.08 16.63 -22.41
N THR A 117 -4.06 15.89 -22.83
CA THR A 117 -4.19 14.67 -23.64
C THR A 117 -4.37 13.39 -22.84
N LEU A 118 -4.40 13.47 -21.49
CA LEU A 118 -4.63 12.34 -20.60
C LEU A 118 -6.10 12.31 -20.11
N PRO A 119 -7.01 11.64 -20.84
CA PRO A 119 -8.42 11.56 -20.45
C PRO A 119 -8.63 10.76 -19.15
N SER A 120 -7.65 9.93 -18.74
CA SER A 120 -7.72 9.17 -17.49
C SER A 120 -7.82 10.08 -16.26
N LEU A 121 -7.21 11.27 -16.32
CA LEU A 121 -7.28 12.24 -15.23
C LEU A 121 -8.72 12.74 -15.04
N ASP A 122 -9.48 12.99 -16.10
CA ASP A 122 -10.90 13.37 -15.96
C ASP A 122 -11.73 12.27 -15.29
N LEU A 123 -11.29 11.01 -15.44
CA LEU A 123 -11.90 9.85 -14.81
C LEU A 123 -11.35 9.57 -13.40
N GLY A 124 -10.42 10.38 -12.90
CA GLY A 124 -9.85 10.28 -11.55
C GLY A 124 -8.83 9.15 -11.37
N TRP A 125 -8.15 8.73 -12.44
CA TRP A 125 -7.11 7.71 -12.33
C TRP A 125 -5.93 7.95 -13.28
N ILE A 126 -4.79 7.35 -12.95
CA ILE A 126 -3.59 7.32 -13.78
C ILE A 126 -3.02 5.90 -13.85
N HIS A 127 -2.31 5.55 -14.93
CA HIS A 127 -1.66 4.25 -15.00
C HIS A 127 -0.40 4.20 -14.13
N PHE A 128 -0.14 3.08 -13.46
CA PHE A 128 1.13 2.83 -12.78
C PHE A 128 2.33 3.09 -13.70
N ASP A 129 2.28 2.59 -14.94
CA ASP A 129 3.39 2.74 -15.90
C ASP A 129 3.68 4.21 -16.24
N PHE A 130 2.65 5.08 -16.18
CA PHE A 130 2.85 6.51 -16.35
C PHE A 130 3.74 7.06 -15.23
N LEU A 131 3.42 6.77 -13.96
CA LEU A 131 4.22 7.22 -12.82
C LEU A 131 5.63 6.61 -12.88
N TYR A 132 5.73 5.31 -13.11
CA TYR A 132 7.03 4.63 -13.16
C TYR A 132 7.95 5.18 -14.26
N SER A 133 7.43 5.48 -15.45
CA SER A 133 8.25 6.05 -16.53
C SER A 133 8.84 7.42 -16.20
N ARG A 134 8.18 8.19 -15.31
CA ARG A 134 8.52 9.59 -15.01
C ARG A 134 9.26 9.78 -13.70
N PHE A 135 9.10 8.85 -12.77
CA PHE A 135 9.66 8.93 -11.42
C PHE A 135 10.42 7.65 -11.02
N GLY A 136 10.20 6.53 -11.71
CA GLY A 136 10.66 5.21 -11.29
C GLY A 136 12.13 4.91 -11.54
N GLN A 137 12.82 5.71 -12.36
CA GLN A 137 14.25 5.55 -12.65
C GLN A 137 14.97 6.87 -12.35
N GLU A 138 16.17 6.80 -11.78
CA GLU A 138 17.05 7.95 -11.49
C GLU A 138 17.14 8.98 -12.63
N ASN A 139 17.24 8.52 -13.89
CA ASN A 139 17.37 9.41 -15.06
C ASN A 139 16.03 9.85 -15.69
N SER A 140 14.89 9.55 -15.07
CA SER A 140 13.57 9.83 -15.67
C SER A 140 13.33 11.33 -15.82
N TYR A 141 13.83 12.16 -14.90
CA TYR A 141 13.71 13.61 -15.01
C TYR A 141 14.25 14.13 -16.34
N TYR A 142 15.46 13.72 -16.72
CA TYR A 142 16.11 14.17 -17.96
C TYR A 142 15.41 13.65 -19.21
N SER A 143 14.83 12.44 -19.14
CA SER A 143 14.10 11.83 -20.25
C SER A 143 12.75 12.52 -20.52
N PHE A 144 12.17 13.15 -19.49
CA PHE A 144 10.85 13.79 -19.52
C PHE A 144 10.90 15.25 -19.06
N SER A 145 12.04 15.93 -19.21
CA SER A 145 12.27 17.27 -18.64
C SER A 145 11.24 18.30 -19.13
N ASP A 146 10.77 18.16 -20.37
CA ASP A 146 9.76 19.03 -20.96
C ASP A 146 8.36 18.87 -20.32
N GLU A 147 8.12 17.78 -19.57
CA GLU A 147 6.85 17.54 -18.85
C GLU A 147 6.84 18.13 -17.43
N PHE A 148 8.01 18.51 -16.88
CA PHE A 148 8.14 19.02 -15.52
C PHE A 148 8.15 20.55 -15.44
N GLU A 149 7.60 21.08 -14.35
CA GLU A 149 7.59 22.50 -13.93
C GLU A 149 8.33 22.67 -12.59
N CYS A 150 9.38 21.88 -12.36
CA CYS A 150 10.18 21.89 -11.15
C CYS A 150 11.67 21.67 -11.46
N SER A 151 12.54 21.99 -10.52
CA SER A 151 13.97 21.67 -10.60
C SER A 151 14.23 20.18 -10.34
N VAL A 152 15.45 19.70 -10.62
CA VAL A 152 15.87 18.32 -10.29
C VAL A 152 15.74 18.05 -8.79
N ASP A 153 16.14 19.00 -7.96
CA ASP A 153 16.11 18.87 -6.50
C ASP A 153 14.65 18.75 -5.98
N GLU A 154 13.73 19.53 -6.56
CA GLU A 154 12.30 19.42 -6.26
C GLU A 154 11.71 18.11 -6.80
N TRP A 155 12.15 17.66 -7.97
CA TRP A 155 11.72 16.41 -8.59
C TRP A 155 12.03 15.19 -7.71
N GLU A 156 13.17 15.15 -7.02
CA GLU A 156 13.47 14.06 -6.07
C GLU A 156 12.43 13.98 -4.95
N THR A 157 11.94 15.12 -4.45
CA THR A 157 10.85 15.12 -3.46
C THR A 157 9.55 14.60 -4.07
N TYR A 158 9.22 15.03 -5.30
CA TYR A 158 8.04 14.52 -6.00
C TYR A 158 8.16 13.03 -6.37
N ARG A 159 9.38 12.53 -6.59
CA ARG A 159 9.67 11.12 -6.84
C ARG A 159 9.31 10.26 -5.64
N LEU A 160 9.61 10.70 -4.41
CA LEU A 160 9.20 10.03 -3.18
C LEU A 160 7.66 9.99 -3.05
N ASN A 161 7.00 11.12 -3.32
CA ASN A 161 5.54 11.20 -3.30
C ASN A 161 4.90 10.29 -4.36
N ALA A 162 5.45 10.28 -5.57
CA ALA A 162 4.99 9.42 -6.66
C ALA A 162 5.17 7.93 -6.32
N PHE A 163 6.27 7.56 -5.66
CA PHE A 163 6.49 6.20 -5.17
C PHE A 163 5.44 5.81 -4.13
N ALA A 164 5.18 6.67 -3.14
CA ALA A 164 4.16 6.42 -2.13
C ALA A 164 2.76 6.25 -2.76
N ILE A 165 2.39 7.11 -3.71
CA ILE A 165 1.14 7.00 -4.47
C ILE A 165 1.09 5.67 -5.23
N ALA A 166 2.19 5.28 -5.87
CA ALA A 166 2.28 4.04 -6.64
C ALA A 166 2.18 2.80 -5.75
N LEU A 167 2.84 2.79 -4.59
CA LEU A 167 2.75 1.72 -3.60
C LEU A 167 1.32 1.58 -3.08
N LEU A 168 0.74 2.69 -2.59
CA LEU A 168 -0.62 2.70 -2.07
C LEU A 168 -1.63 2.26 -3.14
N GLY A 169 -1.52 2.77 -4.36
CA GLY A 169 -2.45 2.46 -5.45
C GLY A 169 -2.28 1.06 -6.05
N SER A 170 -1.12 0.43 -5.86
CA SER A 170 -0.85 -0.91 -6.38
C SER A 170 -1.14 -2.00 -5.36
N LEU A 171 -0.84 -1.77 -4.08
CA LEU A 171 -0.90 -2.81 -3.04
C LEU A 171 -2.01 -2.58 -2.02
N VAL A 172 -2.31 -1.33 -1.66
CA VAL A 172 -3.16 -1.01 -0.50
C VAL A 172 -4.60 -0.68 -0.91
N PHE A 173 -4.77 0.18 -1.91
CA PHE A 173 -6.05 0.61 -2.50
C PHE A 173 -6.10 0.19 -3.97
N SER A 174 -5.83 -1.09 -4.20
CA SER A 174 -5.63 -1.62 -5.54
C SER A 174 -6.87 -1.47 -6.42
N LYS A 175 -6.65 -1.20 -7.71
CA LYS A 175 -7.70 -1.22 -8.74
C LYS A 175 -7.28 -2.13 -9.88
N THR A 176 -8.28 -2.57 -10.64
CA THR A 176 -8.05 -3.38 -11.84
C THR A 176 -7.16 -2.65 -12.86
N ARG A 177 -6.38 -3.43 -13.62
CA ARG A 177 -5.60 -2.97 -14.79
C ARG A 177 -4.54 -1.90 -14.47
N GLY A 178 -3.93 -1.95 -13.28
CA GLY A 178 -2.84 -1.05 -12.90
C GLY A 178 -3.24 0.42 -12.87
N ARG A 179 -4.51 0.69 -12.56
CA ARG A 179 -5.04 2.05 -12.37
C ARG A 179 -4.76 2.49 -10.94
N ILE A 180 -4.29 3.72 -10.80
CA ILE A 180 -4.03 4.37 -9.52
C ILE A 180 -5.01 5.52 -9.40
N ASP A 181 -5.74 5.57 -8.28
CA ASP A 181 -6.69 6.64 -8.00
C ASP A 181 -5.95 7.96 -7.72
N THR A 182 -6.30 9.03 -8.43
CA THR A 182 -5.61 10.32 -8.29
C THR A 182 -5.82 10.96 -6.90
N ARG A 183 -6.83 10.51 -6.14
CA ARG A 183 -7.03 10.96 -4.75
C ARG A 183 -5.88 10.56 -3.83
N LEU A 184 -5.12 9.53 -4.19
CA LEU A 184 -3.94 9.12 -3.42
C LEU A 184 -2.85 10.20 -3.39
N GLY A 185 -2.81 11.12 -4.36
CA GLY A 185 -1.91 12.28 -4.28
C GLY A 185 -2.20 13.17 -3.06
N TYR A 186 -3.48 13.30 -2.70
CA TYR A 186 -3.89 14.08 -1.53
C TYR A 186 -3.65 13.32 -0.24
N VAL A 187 -3.88 12.00 -0.25
CA VAL A 187 -3.53 11.13 0.88
C VAL A 187 -2.05 11.23 1.19
N VAL A 188 -1.19 11.10 0.18
CA VAL A 188 0.27 11.20 0.36
C VAL A 188 0.69 12.59 0.79
N ARG A 189 0.13 13.65 0.21
CA ARG A 189 0.40 15.03 0.65
C ARG A 189 0.01 15.24 2.12
N ASP A 190 -1.13 14.72 2.54
CA ASP A 190 -1.61 14.84 3.91
C ASP A 190 -0.82 13.94 4.88
N LEU A 191 -0.18 12.86 4.40
CA LEU A 191 0.76 12.03 5.17
C LEU A 191 2.14 12.70 5.28
N ALA A 192 2.57 13.43 4.26
CA ALA A 192 3.87 14.11 4.17
C ALA A 192 3.88 15.44 4.96
N GLN A 193 3.32 15.41 6.17
CA GLN A 193 2.98 16.58 7.00
C GLN A 193 4.09 17.61 7.15
N ARG A 194 3.66 18.85 7.37
CA ARG A 194 4.53 19.96 7.77
C ARG A 194 4.55 20.07 9.30
N GLU A 195 5.67 20.51 9.86
CA GLU A 195 5.79 20.75 11.30
C GLU A 195 4.64 21.66 11.81
N GLY A 196 3.97 21.22 12.88
CA GLY A 196 2.91 21.99 13.55
C GLY A 196 1.47 21.63 13.15
N GLU A 197 1.26 20.75 12.17
CA GLU A 197 -0.08 20.23 11.84
C GLU A 197 -0.44 18.99 12.68
N PRO A 198 -1.75 18.73 12.96
CA PRO A 198 -2.19 17.53 13.64
C PRO A 198 -1.73 16.27 12.88
N ARG A 199 -1.23 15.26 13.59
CA ARG A 199 -0.79 14.01 12.97
C ARG A 199 -1.95 13.31 12.29
N LYS A 200 -1.78 12.83 11.06
CA LYS A 200 -2.82 12.13 10.29
C LYS A 200 -2.42 10.69 10.05
N THR A 201 -3.41 9.82 9.97
CA THR A 201 -3.19 8.38 9.76
C THR A 201 -4.06 7.80 8.65
N ILE A 202 -3.49 6.85 7.92
CA ILE A 202 -4.17 6.08 6.88
C ILE A 202 -4.73 4.75 7.42
N VAL A 203 -4.36 4.34 8.64
CA VAL A 203 -4.74 3.05 9.25
C VAL A 203 -6.25 2.78 9.15
N PRO A 204 -7.15 3.70 9.55
CA PRO A 204 -8.59 3.46 9.45
C PRO A 204 -9.08 3.31 8.00
N MET A 205 -8.48 4.03 7.06
CA MET A 205 -8.81 3.91 5.64
C MET A 205 -8.45 2.54 5.08
N ILE A 206 -7.29 1.99 5.47
CA ILE A 206 -6.83 0.67 5.05
C ILE A 206 -7.81 -0.40 5.57
N LEU A 207 -8.11 -0.38 6.87
CA LEU A 207 -9.05 -1.32 7.47
C LEU A 207 -10.44 -1.23 6.81
N ALA A 208 -10.94 -0.01 6.62
CA ALA A 208 -12.23 0.22 5.97
C ALA A 208 -12.27 -0.36 4.55
N GLU A 209 -11.22 -0.18 3.74
CA GLU A 209 -11.19 -0.72 2.37
C GLU A 209 -11.06 -2.25 2.35
N ILE A 210 -10.37 -2.86 3.32
CA ILE A 210 -10.35 -4.33 3.52
C ILE A 210 -11.75 -4.85 3.82
N ILE A 211 -12.41 -4.32 4.86
CA ILE A 211 -13.77 -4.73 5.27
C ILE A 211 -14.77 -4.55 4.13
N LYS A 212 -14.72 -3.38 3.46
CA LYS A 212 -15.57 -3.08 2.30
C LYS A 212 -15.33 -4.04 1.15
N SER A 213 -14.07 -4.45 0.91
CA SER A 213 -13.73 -5.39 -0.16
C SER A 213 -14.18 -6.81 0.16
N LEU A 214 -14.06 -7.25 1.40
CA LEU A 214 -14.61 -8.53 1.87
C LEU A 214 -16.12 -8.59 1.61
N SER A 215 -16.86 -7.60 2.12
CA SER A 215 -18.31 -7.53 1.93
C SER A 215 -18.71 -7.42 0.46
N ALA A 216 -17.97 -6.66 -0.35
CA ALA A 216 -18.27 -6.54 -1.77
C ALA A 216 -18.01 -7.85 -2.53
N CYS A 217 -16.94 -8.59 -2.21
CA CYS A 217 -16.60 -9.84 -2.89
C CYS A 217 -17.58 -10.97 -2.56
N VAL A 218 -18.00 -11.10 -1.29
CA VAL A 218 -19.08 -12.04 -0.91
C VAL A 218 -20.38 -11.72 -1.65
N ASN A 219 -20.64 -10.43 -1.90
CA ASN A 219 -21.79 -9.97 -2.68
C ASN A 219 -21.55 -9.97 -4.22
N GLY A 220 -20.55 -10.70 -4.71
CA GLY A 220 -20.33 -10.95 -6.13
C GLY A 220 -19.41 -9.96 -6.86
N ARG A 221 -18.73 -9.04 -6.15
CA ARG A 221 -17.71 -8.20 -6.77
C ARG A 221 -16.49 -9.03 -7.17
N ILE A 222 -16.05 -8.85 -8.40
CA ILE A 222 -14.98 -9.65 -8.99
C ILE A 222 -13.59 -9.24 -8.48
N PHE A 223 -13.37 -7.99 -8.07
CA PHE A 223 -12.03 -7.54 -7.68
C PHE A 223 -12.00 -7.07 -6.22
N PHE A 224 -11.02 -7.58 -5.47
CA PHE A 224 -10.73 -7.20 -4.08
C PHE A 224 -9.89 -5.92 -4.08
N GLU A 225 -10.52 -4.77 -3.78
CA GLU A 225 -9.87 -3.44 -3.88
C GLU A 225 -9.04 -3.05 -2.65
N GLY A 226 -9.24 -3.73 -1.52
CA GLY A 226 -8.47 -3.56 -0.29
C GLY A 226 -7.13 -4.28 -0.33
N CYS A 227 -6.32 -4.09 0.70
CA CYS A 227 -5.00 -4.70 0.80
C CYS A 227 -5.12 -6.20 1.14
N ASN A 228 -5.19 -7.06 0.12
CA ASN A 228 -5.27 -8.51 0.32
C ASN A 228 -4.00 -9.08 0.95
N ILE A 229 -2.84 -8.50 0.68
CA ILE A 229 -1.56 -8.94 1.27
C ILE A 229 -1.56 -8.71 2.79
N LEU A 230 -2.05 -7.55 3.24
CA LEU A 230 -2.13 -7.25 4.67
C LEU A 230 -3.16 -8.14 5.38
N LEU A 231 -4.32 -8.40 4.74
CA LEU A 231 -5.29 -9.36 5.26
C LEU A 231 -4.71 -10.79 5.35
N GLN A 232 -3.86 -11.17 4.39
CA GLN A 232 -3.13 -12.44 4.45
C GLN A 232 -2.18 -12.49 5.66
N LEU A 233 -1.42 -11.42 5.92
CA LEU A 233 -0.51 -11.38 7.07
C LEU A 233 -1.28 -11.53 8.39
N TRP A 234 -2.39 -10.79 8.52
CA TRP A 234 -3.32 -10.92 9.64
C TRP A 234 -3.80 -12.37 9.80
N ALA A 235 -4.28 -13.00 8.73
CA ALA A 235 -4.77 -14.37 8.80
C ALA A 235 -3.67 -15.40 9.12
N ILE A 236 -2.44 -15.19 8.65
CA ILE A 236 -1.32 -16.07 8.98
C ILE A 236 -1.01 -16.00 10.48
N GLU A 237 -0.98 -14.79 11.06
CA GLU A 237 -0.71 -14.59 12.48
C GLU A 237 -1.77 -15.25 13.37
N HIS A 238 -3.05 -15.18 12.98
CA HIS A 238 -4.17 -15.75 13.75
C HIS A 238 -4.36 -17.26 13.57
N PHE A 239 -4.05 -17.83 12.41
CA PHE A 239 -4.36 -19.24 12.11
C PHE A 239 -3.17 -20.19 12.18
N TYR A 240 -1.94 -19.72 12.06
CA TYR A 240 -0.79 -20.59 12.18
C TYR A 240 -0.36 -20.74 13.64
N VAL A 241 -0.42 -21.97 14.15
CA VAL A 241 0.30 -22.34 15.36
C VAL A 241 1.79 -22.18 15.06
N TRP A 242 2.45 -21.29 15.79
CA TRP A 242 3.89 -21.05 15.70
C TRP A 242 4.65 -22.38 15.76
N SER A 243 5.18 -22.82 14.63
CA SER A 243 6.24 -23.83 14.56
C SER A 243 7.50 -23.13 14.06
N ASP A 244 8.67 -23.58 14.50
CA ASP A 244 9.99 -22.97 14.28
C ASP A 244 10.33 -22.61 12.81
N ALA A 245 9.54 -23.08 11.82
CA ALA A 245 9.67 -22.69 10.42
C ALA A 245 9.06 -21.31 10.09
N VAL A 246 8.03 -20.88 10.84
CA VAL A 246 7.41 -19.54 10.70
C VAL A 246 8.29 -18.47 11.32
N ASP A 247 9.14 -18.85 12.28
CA ASP A 247 10.20 -17.98 12.77
C ASP A 247 11.02 -17.46 11.60
N ILE A 248 11.45 -18.25 10.63
CA ILE A 248 12.26 -17.71 9.50
C ILE A 248 11.54 -16.59 8.72
N PHE A 249 10.21 -16.61 8.58
CA PHE A 249 9.46 -15.58 7.85
C PHE A 249 9.10 -14.36 8.70
N LEU A 250 8.64 -14.57 9.94
CA LEU A 250 8.30 -13.49 10.87
C LEU A 250 9.54 -12.93 11.55
N VAL A 251 10.49 -13.76 11.98
CA VAL A 251 11.83 -13.35 12.41
C VAL A 251 12.60 -12.69 11.27
N MET A 252 12.32 -12.89 9.98
CA MET A 252 12.90 -11.99 8.95
C MET A 252 12.23 -10.61 8.91
N ALA A 253 10.92 -10.52 9.07
CA ALA A 253 10.22 -9.23 9.19
C ALA A 253 10.61 -8.48 10.48
N THR A 254 10.79 -9.20 11.60
CA THR A 254 11.12 -8.65 12.92
C THR A 254 12.64 -8.57 13.17
N ARG A 255 13.50 -9.40 12.57
CA ARG A 255 14.97 -9.22 12.61
C ARG A 255 15.49 -8.24 11.58
N LEU A 256 14.72 -7.85 10.56
CA LEU A 256 15.09 -6.64 9.82
C LEU A 256 15.10 -5.39 10.72
N ILE A 257 14.35 -5.42 11.84
CA ILE A 257 14.37 -4.37 12.89
C ILE A 257 15.57 -4.53 13.84
N ILE A 258 16.16 -5.73 13.99
CA ILE A 258 17.27 -5.98 14.95
C ILE A 258 18.65 -6.08 14.26
N ILE A 259 18.74 -6.48 12.99
CA ILE A 259 20.02 -6.65 12.31
C ILE A 259 20.64 -5.30 11.87
N GLN A 260 19.93 -4.18 11.91
CA GLN A 260 20.53 -2.87 11.60
C GLN A 260 21.38 -2.25 12.74
N GLU A 261 21.32 -2.77 13.97
CA GLU A 261 22.14 -2.23 15.08
C GLU A 261 23.48 -2.96 15.33
N GLU A 262 23.72 -4.16 14.78
CA GLU A 262 24.94 -4.94 15.11
C GLU A 262 26.10 -4.88 14.10
N TRP A 263 25.97 -4.18 12.97
CA TRP A 263 27.06 -4.10 11.97
C TRP A 263 28.11 -3.01 12.21
N TRP A 264 28.05 -2.27 13.32
CA TRP A 264 29.03 -1.19 13.63
C TRP A 264 30.12 -1.57 14.66
N LEU A 265 30.14 -2.80 15.20
CA LEU A 265 31.06 -3.16 16.30
C LEU A 265 32.16 -4.17 15.95
N SER A 266 32.68 -4.19 14.73
CA SER A 266 33.97 -4.86 14.47
C SER A 266 34.73 -4.25 13.28
N PRO A 267 35.89 -3.59 13.50
CA PRO A 267 36.75 -3.15 12.41
C PRO A 267 37.47 -4.36 11.77
N PRO A 268 37.71 -4.35 10.46
CA PRO A 268 38.43 -5.43 9.79
C PRO A 268 39.93 -5.38 10.15
N LEU A 269 40.47 -6.55 10.50
CA LEU A 269 41.92 -6.85 10.52
C LEU A 269 42.46 -6.98 9.08
#